data_AF-A5HHR9-F1
#
_entry.id   AF-A5HHR9-F1
#
_cell.length_a   1.000
_cell.length_b   1.000
_cell.length_c   1.000
_cell.angle_alpha   90.00
_cell.angle_beta   90.00
_cell.angle_gamma   90.00
#
_symmetry.space_group_name_H-M   'P 1'
#
loop_
_entity.id
_entity.type
_entity.pdbx_description
1 polymer ?
#
loop_
_entity_poly.entity_id
_entity_poly.type
_entity_poly.pdbx_seq_one_letter_code
_entity_poly.pdbx_strand_id
1 'polypeptide(L)' 'DAGVRDNLENQKKLPLHDNQLTALPKGVFDQLVNLNTLWLNSNRLKSLSAGVFD' A
#
# COMPACT_ATOMS: atom_id res chain seq x y z
N ASP A 1 -0.05 -33.36 4.59
CA ASP A 1 0.75 -32.17 4.94
C ASP A 1 0.06 -30.94 4.37
N ALA A 2 -0.74 -30.28 5.20
CA ALA A 2 -1.65 -29.19 4.81
C ALA A 2 -1.15 -27.81 5.29
N GLY A 3 0.08 -27.74 5.84
CA GLY A 3 0.57 -26.55 6.56
C GLY A 3 1.23 -25.46 5.72
N VAL A 4 1.26 -25.60 4.38
CA VAL A 4 2.02 -24.68 3.50
C VAL A 4 1.11 -23.74 2.68
N ARG A 5 -0.22 -23.91 2.71
CA ARG A 5 -1.14 -23.16 1.83
C ARG A 5 -1.83 -21.95 2.46
N ASP A 6 -1.84 -21.81 3.78
CA ASP A 6 -2.69 -20.78 4.44
C ASP A 6 -2.09 -19.36 4.46
N ASN A 7 -0.88 -19.14 3.93
CA ASN A 7 -0.19 -17.85 4.02
C ASN A 7 -0.20 -17.00 2.72
N LEU A 8 -0.90 -17.46 1.68
CA LEU A 8 -0.98 -16.76 0.39
C LEU A 8 -2.33 -16.08 0.14
N GLU A 9 -3.38 -16.40 0.92
CA GLU A 9 -4.75 -16.02 0.58
C GLU A 9 -5.20 -14.63 1.05
N ASN A 10 -4.40 -13.89 1.85
CA ASN A 10 -4.84 -12.62 2.46
C ASN A 10 -3.98 -11.39 2.13
N GLN A 11 -2.99 -11.47 1.24
CA GLN A 11 -2.16 -10.32 0.89
C GLN A 11 -2.90 -9.37 -0.05
N LYS A 12 -3.30 -8.19 0.44
CA LYS A 12 -3.83 -7.12 -0.44
C LYS A 12 -2.68 -6.37 -1.09
N LYS A 13 -2.81 -6.12 -2.39
CA LYS A 13 -1.86 -5.32 -3.18
C LYS A 13 -2.59 -4.11 -3.75
N LEU A 14 -1.98 -2.92 -3.66
CA LEU A 14 -2.54 -1.67 -4.13
C LEU A 14 -1.59 -1.01 -5.15
N PRO A 15 -1.84 -1.17 -6.45
CA PRO A 15 -1.10 -0.45 -7.47
C PRO A 15 -1.63 0.98 -7.60
N LEU A 16 -0.79 1.97 -7.28
CA LEU A 16 -1.00 3.40 -7.56
C LEU A 16 0.10 3.95 -8.47
N HIS A 17 0.92 3.09 -9.06
CA HIS A 17 2.00 3.49 -9.95
C HIS A 17 1.46 4.14 -11.22
N ASP A 18 2.32 4.92 -11.90
CA ASP A 18 2.00 5.60 -13.16
C ASP A 18 0.80 6.56 -13.07
N ASN A 19 0.70 7.28 -11.95
CA ASN A 19 -0.30 8.31 -11.73
C ASN A 19 0.35 9.70 -11.58
N GLN A 20 -0.46 10.73 -11.29
CA GLN A 20 0.01 12.10 -11.09
C GLN A 20 -0.11 12.55 -9.62
N LEU A 21 -0.05 11.60 -8.67
CA LEU A 21 -0.19 11.91 -7.25
C LEU A 21 0.95 12.84 -6.81
N THR A 22 0.60 13.99 -6.23
CA THR A 22 1.54 14.98 -5.69
C THR A 22 1.65 14.92 -4.17
N ALA A 23 0.62 14.37 -3.51
CA ALA A 23 0.57 14.11 -2.08
C ALA A 23 -0.33 12.89 -1.81
N LEU A 24 -0.18 12.30 -0.63
CA LEU A 24 -1.10 11.29 -0.08
C LEU A 24 -1.72 11.89 1.19
N PRO A 25 -3.06 11.83 1.34
CA PRO A 25 -3.70 12.27 2.58
C PRO A 25 -3.18 11.48 3.78
N LYS A 26 -3.10 12.12 4.94
CA LYS A 26 -2.81 11.42 6.20
C LYS A 26 -3.88 10.34 6.42
N GLY A 27 -3.42 9.15 6.77
CA GLY A 27 -4.27 8.02 7.10
C GLY A 27 -5.06 7.40 5.94
N VAL A 28 -4.67 7.69 4.69
CA VAL A 28 -5.36 7.13 3.50
C VAL A 28 -5.29 5.59 3.45
N PHE A 29 -4.39 4.98 4.21
CA PHE A 29 -4.19 3.52 4.24
C PHE A 29 -4.61 2.83 5.54
N ASP A 30 -5.13 3.55 6.56
CA ASP A 30 -5.40 3.02 7.91
C ASP A 30 -6.38 1.84 7.92
N GLN A 31 -7.32 1.82 6.97
CA GLN A 31 -8.32 0.75 6.85
C GLN A 31 -7.83 -0.45 6.01
N LEU A 32 -6.65 -0.34 5.40
CA LEU A 32 -6.06 -1.41 4.60
C LEU A 32 -5.21 -2.33 5.48
N VAL A 33 -5.83 -2.89 6.51
CA VAL A 33 -5.20 -3.69 7.59
C VAL A 33 -4.39 -4.91 7.11
N ASN A 34 -4.59 -5.34 5.85
CA ASN A 34 -3.86 -6.46 5.23
C ASN A 34 -3.11 -6.04 3.94
N LEU A 35 -2.80 -4.74 3.79
CA LEU A 35 -2.01 -4.26 2.65
C LEU A 35 -0.56 -4.70 2.78
N ASN A 36 -0.16 -5.60 1.91
CA ASN A 36 1.20 -6.16 1.88
C ASN A 36 2.08 -5.46 0.85
N THR A 37 1.49 -4.92 -0.22
CA THR A 37 2.27 -4.31 -1.30
C THR A 37 1.59 -3.06 -1.82
N LEU A 38 2.33 -1.95 -1.83
CA LEU A 38 1.91 -0.66 -2.35
C LEU A 38 2.92 -0.20 -3.39
N TRP A 39 2.48 0.07 -4.61
CA TRP A 39 3.33 0.64 -5.65
C TRP A 39 2.97 2.10 -5.88
N LEU A 40 3.94 2.99 -5.66
CA LEU A 40 3.80 4.44 -5.83
C LEU A 40 4.77 5.02 -6.86
N ASN A 41 5.56 4.18 -7.53
CA ASN A 41 6.52 4.63 -8.54
C ASN A 41 5.82 5.38 -9.68
N SER A 42 6.60 6.21 -10.38
CA SER A 42 6.09 7.04 -11.49
C SER A 42 4.93 7.96 -11.09
N ASN A 43 4.93 8.45 -9.85
CA ASN A 43 4.09 9.57 -9.39
C ASN A 43 4.92 10.86 -9.27
N ARG A 44 4.30 11.94 -8.81
CA ARG A 44 4.93 13.24 -8.56
C ARG A 44 5.12 13.51 -7.06
N LEU A 45 5.15 12.45 -6.26
CA LEU A 45 5.35 12.52 -4.81
C LEU A 45 6.77 12.98 -4.51
N LYS A 46 6.91 14.07 -3.74
CA LYS A 46 8.21 14.59 -3.28
C LYS A 46 8.64 13.96 -1.96
N SER A 47 7.67 13.60 -1.13
CA SER A 47 7.86 12.98 0.17
C SER A 47 6.58 12.25 0.57
N LEU A 48 6.70 11.37 1.57
CA LEU A 48 5.56 10.79 2.26
C LEU A 48 5.39 11.54 3.59
N SER A 49 4.15 11.92 3.90
CA SER A 49 3.84 12.54 5.19
C SER A 49 4.06 11.54 6.33
N ALA A 50 4.53 12.04 7.47
CA ALA A 50 4.56 11.23 8.70
C ALA A 50 3.13 10.76 9.03
N GLY A 51 3.00 9.47 9.36
CA GLY A 51 1.71 8.86 9.66
C GLY A 51 0.80 8.64 8.45
N VAL A 52 1.36 8.52 7.24
CA VAL A 52 0.59 8.04 6.07
C VAL A 52 0.25 6.55 6.17
N PHE A 53 0.92 5.81 7.07
CA PHE A 53 0.77 4.38 7.32
C PHE A 53 0.43 4.07 8.79
N ASP A 54 -0.19 5.02 9.49
CA ASP A 54 -0.56 4.82 10.91
C ASP A 54 -1.66 3.74 11.07
#